data_AF-M1WM84-F1
#
_entry.id   AF-M1WM84-F1
#
_cell.length_a   1.000
_cell.length_b   1.000
_cell.length_c   1.000
_cell.angle_alpha   90.00
_cell.angle_beta   90.00
_cell.angle_gamma   90.00
#
_symmetry.space_group_name_H-M   'P 1'
#
loop_
_entity.id
_entity.type
_entity.pdbx_description
1 polymer ?
#
loop_
_entity_poly.entity_id
_entity_poly.type
_entity_poly.pdbx_seq_one_letter_code
_entity_poly.pdbx_strand_id
1 'polypeptide(L)'
;MKKLILLAIAMCLVFAWGCSKKVKTEPEVVVVEEKEVIVEKEPVVVDPMQVYKAEYDALPVTHTVTKGECLWWIAEYKHVYNDPFMWPLIYKANRDKIKNPDRIYPGQQFDVPRYGFDLEEVKAARKDAGAPWMALEPGQDAMIPAEMRAALGYSF
;
A
#
# COMPACT_ATOMS: atom_id res chain seq x y z
N MET A 1 24.41 -51.19 3.46
CA MET A 1 24.91 -51.71 4.75
C MET A 1 25.59 -50.53 5.44
N LYS A 2 24.98 -49.90 6.45
CA LYS A 2 25.26 -50.11 7.90
C LYS A 2 26.79 -50.04 8.13
N LYS A 3 27.39 -49.13 8.91
CA LYS A 3 27.12 -48.81 10.32
C LYS A 3 27.82 -47.51 10.75
N LEU A 4 27.17 -46.83 11.70
CA LEU A 4 27.71 -45.85 12.66
C LEU A 4 28.86 -46.44 13.51
N ILE A 5 29.67 -45.59 14.17
CA ILE A 5 29.94 -45.56 15.65
C ILE A 5 31.33 -44.95 16.04
N LEU A 6 31.27 -43.78 16.70
CA LEU A 6 31.91 -43.28 17.97
C LEU A 6 33.44 -43.11 18.24
N LEU A 7 33.76 -41.90 18.79
CA LEU A 7 34.62 -41.53 19.97
C LEU A 7 36.15 -41.82 19.94
N ALA A 8 37.13 -41.07 20.52
CA ALA A 8 37.22 -39.93 21.44
C ALA A 8 38.69 -39.34 21.52
N ILE A 9 38.81 -38.03 21.79
CA ILE A 9 39.69 -37.26 22.70
C ILE A 9 41.15 -37.74 23.02
N ALA A 10 42.15 -36.86 22.79
CA ALA A 10 43.31 -36.53 23.69
C ALA A 10 44.32 -35.59 22.98
N MET A 11 44.41 -34.31 23.30
CA MET A 11 45.38 -33.68 24.23
C MET A 11 46.87 -33.79 23.80
N CYS A 12 47.49 -32.65 23.41
CA CYS A 12 48.83 -32.27 23.85
C CYS A 12 49.19 -30.82 23.41
N LEU A 13 49.20 -29.93 24.40
CA LEU A 13 49.73 -28.57 24.41
C LEU A 13 51.26 -28.57 24.32
N VAL A 14 51.86 -27.57 23.68
CA VAL A 14 53.24 -27.14 24.00
C VAL A 14 53.54 -25.67 23.62
N PHE A 15 53.68 -24.88 24.69
CA PHE A 15 54.58 -23.73 24.96
C PHE A 15 54.49 -22.44 24.12
N ALA A 16 54.04 -21.28 24.60
CA ALA A 16 54.41 -20.44 25.78
C ALA A 16 55.56 -19.44 25.54
N TRP A 17 55.23 -18.14 25.46
CA TRP A 17 55.91 -16.97 26.09
C TRP A 17 55.24 -15.68 25.55
N GLY A 18 54.90 -14.65 26.34
CA GLY A 18 55.24 -14.37 27.73
C GLY A 18 54.33 -13.29 28.36
N CYS A 19 54.44 -13.19 29.68
CA CYS A 19 53.76 -12.21 30.54
C CYS A 19 54.50 -10.86 30.58
N SER A 20 53.77 -9.75 30.69
CA SER A 20 54.13 -8.68 31.64
C SER A 20 52.88 -7.97 32.16
N LYS A 21 52.96 -7.48 33.39
CA LYS A 21 51.88 -7.28 34.37
C LYS A 21 51.59 -5.78 34.55
N LYS A 22 50.39 -5.51 35.11
CA LYS A 22 49.94 -4.29 35.82
C LYS A 22 49.41 -3.14 34.94
N VAL A 23 48.45 -2.30 35.32
CA VAL A 23 47.76 -1.95 36.58
C VAL A 23 46.27 -1.77 36.26
N LYS A 24 45.37 -2.25 37.13
CA LYS A 24 43.95 -1.91 37.12
C LYS A 24 43.77 -0.68 38.02
N THR A 25 43.44 0.47 37.43
CA THR A 25 42.92 1.64 38.15
C THR A 25 41.55 1.94 37.55
N GLU A 26 40.57 2.07 38.42
CA GLU A 26 39.15 2.22 38.12
C GLU A 26 38.86 3.45 37.26
N PRO A 27 37.98 3.31 36.26
CA PRO A 27 37.03 4.36 35.96
C PRO A 27 35.63 3.92 36.39
N GLU A 28 35.09 4.67 37.34
CA GLU A 28 33.68 4.96 37.61
C GLU A 28 32.69 4.20 36.71
N VAL A 29 32.03 3.20 37.31
CA VAL A 29 30.83 2.60 36.72
C VAL A 29 29.77 3.69 36.74
N VAL A 30 29.69 4.46 35.67
CA VAL A 30 28.45 5.13 35.30
C VAL A 30 27.49 3.99 35.00
N VAL A 31 26.64 3.70 35.98
CA VAL A 31 25.45 2.89 35.78
C VAL A 31 24.62 3.65 34.76
N VAL A 32 24.82 3.31 33.48
CA VAL A 32 23.79 3.58 32.48
C VAL A 32 22.67 2.62 32.87
N GLU A 33 21.73 3.13 33.66
CA GLU A 33 20.40 2.55 33.73
C GLU A 33 19.90 2.46 32.29
N GLU A 34 20.00 1.27 31.72
CA GLU A 34 19.23 0.91 30.55
C GLU A 34 17.78 0.89 31.00
N LYS A 35 17.19 2.09 30.99
CA LYS A 35 15.76 2.24 31.07
C LYS A 35 15.23 1.62 29.79
N GLU A 36 14.85 0.35 29.88
CA GLU A 36 13.92 -0.27 28.95
C GLU A 36 12.68 0.64 28.94
N VAL A 37 12.63 1.53 27.95
CA VAL A 37 11.42 2.27 27.65
C VAL A 37 10.48 1.24 27.03
N ILE A 38 9.73 0.58 27.89
CA ILE A 38 8.43 0.04 27.52
C ILE A 38 7.65 1.26 27.02
N VAL A 39 7.67 1.47 25.71
CA VAL A 39 6.78 2.40 25.04
C VAL A 39 5.40 1.79 25.21
N GLU A 40 4.74 2.14 26.32
CA GLU A 40 3.31 1.98 26.46
C GLU A 40 2.69 2.68 25.25
N LYS A 41 2.21 1.86 24.31
CA LYS A 41 1.50 2.32 23.11
C LYS A 41 0.24 3.04 23.60
N GLU A 42 0.35 4.33 23.81
CA GLU A 42 -0.81 5.21 23.91
C GLU A 42 -1.68 4.95 22.67
N PRO A 43 -3.01 4.79 22.81
CA PRO A 43 -3.85 4.51 21.67
C PRO A 43 -3.75 5.70 20.73
N VAL A 44 -3.08 5.51 19.59
CA VAL A 44 -3.07 6.50 18.51
C VAL A 44 -4.53 6.73 18.17
N VAL A 45 -5.06 7.91 18.52
CA VAL A 45 -6.35 8.38 18.02
C VAL A 45 -6.13 8.56 16.52
N VAL A 46 -6.34 7.48 15.78
CA VAL A 46 -6.18 7.46 14.34
C VAL A 46 -7.29 8.32 13.75
N ASP A 47 -6.90 9.45 13.16
CA ASP A 47 -7.82 10.30 12.42
C ASP A 47 -8.51 9.43 11.34
N PRO A 48 -9.85 9.31 11.34
CA PRO A 48 -10.57 8.50 10.36
C PRO A 48 -10.19 8.82 8.90
N MET A 49 -9.89 10.10 8.61
CA MET A 49 -9.43 10.51 7.28
C MET A 49 -8.07 9.90 6.93
N GLN A 50 -7.16 9.77 7.89
CA GLN A 50 -5.85 9.15 7.68
C GLN A 50 -5.97 7.64 7.45
N VAL A 51 -6.87 6.97 8.17
CA VAL A 51 -7.16 5.54 7.96
C VAL A 51 -7.70 5.32 6.54
N TYR A 52 -8.72 6.08 6.14
CA TYR A 52 -9.28 6.01 4.80
C TYR A 52 -8.24 6.30 3.71
N LYS A 53 -7.40 7.33 3.89
CA LYS A 53 -6.33 7.65 2.95
C LYS A 53 -5.34 6.50 2.79
N ALA A 54 -4.92 5.88 3.91
CA ALA A 54 -4.02 4.74 3.87
C ALA A 54 -4.65 3.51 3.18
N GLU A 55 -5.94 3.25 3.41
CA GLU A 55 -6.68 2.20 2.71
C GLU A 55 -6.81 2.49 1.20
N TYR A 56 -7.11 3.74 0.84
CA TYR A 56 -7.20 4.19 -0.55
C TYR A 56 -5.86 4.07 -1.28
N ASP A 57 -4.76 4.45 -0.63
CA ASP A 57 -3.39 4.34 -1.15
C ASP A 57 -2.93 2.88 -1.34
N ALA A 58 -3.52 1.95 -0.59
CA ALA A 58 -3.25 0.52 -0.72
C ALA A 58 -4.04 -0.14 -1.87
N LEU A 59 -4.97 0.56 -2.52
CA LEU A 59 -5.75 0.00 -3.64
C LEU A 59 -4.88 -0.24 -4.88
N PRO A 60 -5.22 -1.24 -5.71
CA PRO A 60 -4.49 -1.51 -6.95
C PRO A 60 -4.46 -0.31 -7.90
N VAL A 61 -3.27 0.02 -8.43
CA VAL A 61 -3.08 1.09 -9.44
C VAL A 61 -3.15 0.58 -10.88
N THR A 62 -3.39 -0.72 -11.07
CA THR A 62 -3.55 -1.36 -12.38
C THR A 62 -4.63 -2.43 -12.33
N HIS A 63 -5.33 -2.64 -13.45
CA HIS A 63 -6.27 -3.74 -13.65
C HIS A 63 -5.91 -4.53 -14.91
N THR A 64 -5.95 -5.86 -14.84
CA THR A 64 -5.77 -6.72 -16.01
C THR A 64 -7.15 -7.16 -16.50
N VAL A 65 -7.48 -6.79 -17.73
CA VAL A 65 -8.78 -7.05 -18.34
C VAL A 65 -9.06 -8.55 -18.42
N THR A 66 -10.21 -8.98 -17.91
CA THR A 66 -10.68 -10.36 -17.98
C THR A 66 -11.69 -10.55 -19.11
N LYS A 67 -11.99 -11.82 -19.46
CA LYS A 67 -12.87 -12.12 -20.59
C LYS A 67 -14.30 -11.62 -20.34
N GLY A 68 -14.76 -10.74 -21.21
CA GLY A 68 -16.12 -10.18 -21.20
C GLY A 68 -16.21 -8.81 -20.52
N GLU A 69 -15.14 -8.30 -19.93
CA GLU A 69 -15.17 -6.98 -19.31
C GLU A 69 -15.32 -5.83 -20.31
N CYS A 70 -15.91 -4.74 -19.83
CA CYS A 70 -15.88 -3.43 -20.45
C CYS A 70 -15.40 -2.40 -19.42
N LEU A 71 -15.02 -1.19 -19.87
CA LEU A 71 -14.48 -0.16 -18.97
C LEU A 71 -15.46 0.23 -17.85
N TRP A 72 -16.76 0.20 -18.13
CA TRP A 72 -17.84 0.43 -17.16
C TRP A 72 -17.77 -0.56 -15.99
N TRP A 73 -17.72 -1.87 -16.27
CA TRP A 73 -17.64 -2.91 -15.23
C TRP A 73 -16.32 -2.88 -14.46
N ILE A 74 -15.23 -2.51 -15.13
CA ILE A 74 -13.94 -2.34 -14.45
C ILE A 74 -14.06 -1.21 -13.41
N ALA A 75 -14.63 -0.06 -13.78
CA ALA A 75 -14.81 1.08 -12.86
C ALA A 75 -15.75 0.76 -11.68
N GLU A 76 -16.75 -0.09 -11.91
CA GLU A 76 -17.70 -0.56 -10.89
C GLU A 76 -17.05 -1.40 -9.78
N TYR A 77 -15.88 -2.01 -10.00
CA TYR A 77 -15.25 -2.81 -8.95
C TYR A 77 -14.86 -1.98 -7.74
N LYS A 78 -15.08 -2.55 -6.54
CA LYS A 78 -14.75 -1.94 -5.25
C LYS A 78 -13.28 -1.52 -5.10
N HIS A 79 -12.38 -2.28 -5.69
CA HIS A 79 -10.94 -1.99 -5.66
C HIS A 79 -10.49 -1.03 -6.78
N VAL A 80 -11.41 -0.67 -7.69
CA VAL A 80 -11.22 0.32 -8.74
C VAL A 80 -11.84 1.63 -8.26
N TYR A 81 -13.06 2.01 -8.66
CA TYR A 81 -13.70 3.22 -8.17
C TYR A 81 -14.97 2.96 -7.37
N ASN A 82 -15.45 1.72 -7.34
CA ASN A 82 -16.80 1.41 -6.89
C ASN A 82 -17.86 2.33 -7.53
N ASP A 83 -17.61 2.75 -8.76
CA ASP A 83 -18.42 3.75 -9.46
C ASP A 83 -18.27 3.56 -10.97
N PRO A 84 -19.28 2.96 -11.63
CA PRO A 84 -19.19 2.68 -13.06
C PRO A 84 -19.07 3.94 -13.92
N PHE A 85 -19.60 5.09 -13.47
CA PHE A 85 -19.58 6.32 -14.23
C PHE A 85 -18.18 6.96 -14.30
N MET A 86 -17.22 6.45 -13.52
CA MET A 86 -15.82 6.91 -13.55
C MET A 86 -14.96 6.17 -14.58
N TRP A 87 -15.52 5.27 -15.40
CA TRP A 87 -14.80 4.59 -16.47
C TRP A 87 -14.03 5.52 -17.44
N PRO A 88 -14.48 6.76 -17.74
CA PRO A 88 -13.72 7.65 -18.63
C PRO A 88 -12.35 8.05 -18.07
N LEU A 89 -12.15 8.01 -16.75
CA LEU A 89 -10.85 8.25 -16.12
C LEU A 89 -9.85 7.14 -16.48
N ILE A 90 -10.29 5.87 -16.47
CA ILE A 90 -9.49 4.73 -16.92
C ILE A 90 -9.13 4.92 -18.39
N TYR A 91 -10.13 5.25 -19.21
CA TYR A 91 -9.88 5.50 -20.63
C TYR A 91 -8.85 6.63 -20.82
N LYS A 92 -8.95 7.72 -20.04
CA LYS A 92 -8.08 8.92 -20.16
C LYS A 92 -6.64 8.59 -19.84
N ALA A 93 -6.41 7.83 -18.78
CA ALA A 93 -5.07 7.39 -18.39
C ALA A 93 -4.43 6.43 -19.41
N ASN A 94 -5.23 5.70 -20.20
CA ASN A 94 -4.76 4.63 -21.09
C ASN A 94 -5.01 4.93 -22.59
N ARG A 95 -5.07 6.19 -23.00
CA ARG A 95 -5.30 6.59 -24.42
C ARG A 95 -4.24 6.06 -25.39
N ASP A 96 -3.04 5.80 -24.89
CA ASP A 96 -1.96 5.15 -25.62
C ASP A 96 -2.30 3.68 -25.95
N LYS A 97 -2.92 2.96 -25.00
CA LYS A 97 -3.28 1.53 -25.08
C LYS A 97 -4.68 1.27 -25.67
N ILE A 98 -5.63 2.17 -25.45
CA ILE A 98 -7.04 2.03 -25.84
C ILE A 98 -7.35 3.00 -26.98
N LYS A 99 -7.56 2.48 -28.19
CA LYS A 99 -7.93 3.30 -29.36
C LYS A 99 -9.42 3.57 -29.47
N ASN A 100 -10.24 2.64 -29.02
CA ASN A 100 -11.69 2.77 -28.96
C ASN A 100 -12.14 2.27 -27.57
N PRO A 101 -12.83 3.09 -26.77
CA PRO A 101 -13.26 2.72 -25.41
C PRO A 101 -14.21 1.51 -25.38
N ASP A 102 -14.95 1.27 -26.47
CA ASP A 102 -15.86 0.13 -26.62
C ASP A 102 -15.14 -1.17 -27.03
N ARG A 103 -13.81 -1.11 -27.27
CA ARG A 103 -13.01 -2.25 -27.73
C ARG A 103 -11.78 -2.43 -26.85
N ILE A 104 -11.97 -3.21 -25.78
CA ILE A 104 -10.91 -3.72 -24.93
C ILE A 104 -10.82 -5.24 -25.06
N TYR A 105 -9.65 -5.80 -24.78
CA TYR A 105 -9.34 -7.21 -25.00
C TYR A 105 -8.78 -7.85 -23.72
N PRO A 106 -9.09 -9.13 -23.47
CA PRO A 106 -8.56 -9.84 -22.30
C PRO A 106 -7.03 -9.87 -22.29
N GLY A 107 -6.44 -9.71 -21.11
CA GLY A 107 -4.99 -9.67 -20.89
C GLY A 107 -4.36 -8.29 -21.08
N GLN A 108 -5.11 -7.27 -21.53
CA GLN A 108 -4.62 -5.89 -21.49
C GLN A 108 -4.50 -5.42 -20.04
N GLN A 109 -3.41 -4.71 -19.73
CA GLN A 109 -3.21 -4.10 -18.42
C GLN A 109 -3.45 -2.59 -18.53
N PHE A 110 -4.41 -2.09 -17.77
CA PHE A 110 -4.77 -0.68 -17.71
C PHE A 110 -4.34 -0.07 -16.39
N ASP A 111 -3.83 1.15 -16.47
CA ASP A 111 -3.54 1.98 -15.32
C ASP A 111 -4.85 2.53 -14.75
N VAL A 112 -5.00 2.44 -13.43
CA VAL A 112 -6.15 2.99 -12.71
C VAL A 112 -5.66 4.17 -11.89
N PRO A 113 -5.81 5.43 -12.39
CA PRO A 113 -5.31 6.59 -11.67
C PRO A 113 -5.99 6.73 -10.31
N ARG A 114 -5.19 6.93 -9.26
CA ARG A 114 -5.66 7.25 -7.91
C ARG A 114 -5.65 8.74 -7.62
N TYR A 115 -4.79 9.45 -8.33
CA TYR A 115 -4.53 10.87 -8.18
C TYR A 115 -4.35 11.50 -9.57
N GLY A 116 -4.25 12.83 -9.62
CA GLY A 116 -4.06 13.58 -10.87
C GLY A 116 -5.36 13.99 -11.57
N PHE A 117 -6.50 13.86 -10.88
CA PHE A 117 -7.80 14.40 -11.28
C PHE A 117 -8.45 15.07 -10.07
N ASP A 118 -9.31 16.05 -10.30
CA ASP A 118 -10.07 16.76 -9.26
C ASP A 118 -11.56 16.38 -9.30
N LEU A 119 -12.35 16.94 -8.38
CA LEU A 119 -13.80 16.65 -8.29
C LEU A 119 -14.56 17.07 -9.56
N GLU A 120 -14.13 18.15 -10.22
CA GLU A 120 -14.78 18.64 -11.43
C GLU A 120 -14.49 17.71 -12.61
N GLU A 121 -13.28 17.15 -12.69
CA GLU A 121 -12.94 16.10 -13.63
C GLU A 121 -13.73 14.81 -13.37
N VAL A 122 -13.95 14.42 -12.11
CA VAL A 122 -14.83 13.29 -11.76
C VAL A 122 -16.26 13.56 -12.25
N LYS A 123 -16.82 14.74 -11.98
CA LYS A 123 -18.16 15.13 -12.45
C LYS A 123 -18.25 15.13 -13.98
N ALA A 124 -17.21 15.63 -14.66
CA ALA A 124 -17.13 15.61 -16.12
C ALA A 124 -17.08 14.18 -16.67
N ALA A 125 -16.26 13.30 -16.08
CA ALA A 125 -16.21 11.89 -16.45
C ALA A 125 -17.59 11.23 -16.26
N ARG A 126 -18.25 11.47 -15.13
CA ARG A 126 -19.60 10.94 -14.86
C ARG A 126 -20.60 11.44 -15.90
N LYS A 127 -20.55 12.73 -16.24
CA LYS A 127 -21.38 13.32 -17.31
C LYS A 127 -21.13 12.67 -18.67
N ASP A 128 -19.87 12.48 -19.05
CA ASP A 128 -19.47 11.86 -20.32
C ASP A 128 -19.89 10.39 -20.39
N ALA A 129 -19.90 9.70 -19.25
CA ALA A 129 -20.43 8.34 -19.11
C ALA A 129 -21.96 8.28 -19.15
N GLY A 130 -22.67 9.42 -19.21
CA GLY A 130 -24.12 9.48 -19.29
C GLY A 130 -24.82 9.49 -17.92
N ALA A 131 -24.14 9.87 -16.84
CA ALA A 131 -24.79 10.10 -15.55
C ALA A 131 -25.87 11.19 -15.67
N PRO A 132 -27.02 11.03 -15.01
CA PRO A 132 -28.05 12.06 -15.01
C PRO A 132 -27.51 13.32 -14.31
N TRP A 133 -27.96 14.50 -14.75
CA TRP A 133 -27.51 15.79 -14.23
C TRP A 133 -27.66 15.95 -12.71
N MET A 134 -28.61 15.22 -12.09
CA MET A 134 -28.85 15.19 -10.65
C MET A 134 -27.84 14.32 -9.88
N ALA A 135 -27.07 13.47 -10.57
CA ALA A 135 -26.13 12.53 -9.98
C ALA A 135 -24.73 12.72 -10.57
N LEU A 136 -24.29 13.95 -10.81
CA LEU A 136 -22.93 14.21 -11.30
C LEU A 136 -21.87 14.05 -10.22
N GLU A 137 -22.23 14.25 -8.95
CA GLU A 137 -21.33 13.96 -7.83
C GLU A 137 -21.17 12.44 -7.65
N PRO A 138 -19.95 11.96 -7.38
CA PRO A 138 -19.72 10.55 -7.06
C PRO A 138 -20.45 10.19 -5.76
N GLY A 139 -20.95 8.95 -5.66
CA GLY A 139 -21.68 8.50 -4.48
C GLY A 139 -20.81 8.43 -3.21
N GLN A 140 -21.44 8.36 -2.04
CA GLN A 140 -20.73 8.18 -0.77
C GLN A 140 -19.97 6.85 -0.68
N ASP A 141 -20.33 5.87 -1.49
CA ASP A 141 -19.66 4.58 -1.60
C ASP A 141 -18.55 4.55 -2.65
N ALA A 142 -18.36 5.62 -3.43
CA ALA A 142 -17.28 5.70 -4.41
C ALA A 142 -15.90 5.77 -3.74
N MET A 143 -14.93 5.06 -4.31
CA MET A 143 -13.52 5.10 -3.93
C MET A 143 -12.84 6.29 -4.61
N ILE A 144 -12.82 7.42 -3.90
CA ILE A 144 -12.24 8.69 -4.33
C ILE A 144 -11.20 9.16 -3.30
N PRO A 145 -10.27 10.06 -3.66
CA PRO A 145 -9.30 10.59 -2.70
C PRO A 145 -9.96 11.17 -1.44
N ALA A 146 -9.29 11.02 -0.30
CA ALA A 146 -9.81 11.45 1.01
C ALA A 146 -10.22 12.93 1.02
N GLU A 147 -9.46 13.76 0.31
CA GLU A 147 -9.69 15.20 0.19
C GLU A 147 -10.99 15.51 -0.58
N MET A 148 -11.31 14.73 -1.63
CA MET A 148 -12.60 14.85 -2.34
C MET A 148 -13.75 14.38 -1.47
N ARG A 149 -13.55 13.27 -0.74
CA ARG A 149 -14.55 12.74 0.18
C ARG A 149 -14.90 13.76 1.27
N ALA A 150 -13.89 14.43 1.84
CA ALA A 150 -14.09 15.55 2.76
C ALA A 150 -14.82 16.72 2.12
N ALA A 151 -14.45 17.10 0.89
CA ALA A 151 -15.07 18.22 0.17
C ALA A 151 -16.57 17.99 -0.13
N LEU A 152 -16.97 16.73 -0.31
CA LEU A 152 -18.37 16.30 -0.48
C LEU A 152 -19.12 16.16 0.86
N GLY A 153 -18.44 16.32 2.00
CA GLY A 153 -19.03 16.18 3.33
C GLY A 153 -19.34 14.73 3.72
N TYR A 154 -18.68 13.75 3.09
CA TYR A 154 -18.88 12.34 3.39
C TYR A 154 -18.10 11.91 4.62
N SER A 155 -18.64 10.94 5.35
CA SER A 155 -17.97 10.32 6.51
C SER A 155 -16.84 9.40 6.05
N PHE A 156 -15.73 9.37 6.78
CA PHE A 156 -14.65 8.40 6.59
C PHE A 156 -14.99 7.06 7.25
#